data_AF-D3Z3I6-F1
#
_entry.id   AF-D3Z3I6-F1
#
_cell.length_a   1.000
_cell.length_b   1.000
_cell.length_c   1.000
_cell.angle_alpha   90.00
_cell.angle_beta   90.00
_cell.angle_gamma   90.00
#
_symmetry.space_group_name_H-M   'P 1'
#
loop_
_entity.id
_entity.type
_entity.pdbx_description
1 polymer ?
#
loop_
_entity_poly.entity_id
_entity_poly.type
_entity_poly.pdbx_seq_one_letter_code
_entity_poly.pdbx_strand_id
1 'polypeptide(L)' 'MDYNATTPLEPEVIQAVTEAMKEAWGNPSSSYVSGRKAKDIINAARASLAKMIGGKPQDIIFTSGGTE' A
#
# COMPACT_ATOMS: atom_id res chain seq x y z
N MET A 1 4.86 -16.20 22.56
CA MET A 1 4.66 -15.10 21.61
C MET A 1 3.41 -15.41 20.83
N ASP A 2 2.46 -14.48 20.76
CA ASP A 2 1.16 -14.64 20.11
C ASP A 2 1.14 -13.88 18.77
N TYR A 3 1.57 -14.55 17.71
CA TYR A 3 1.57 -13.99 16.34
C TYR A 3 0.23 -14.13 15.63
N ASN A 4 -0.73 -14.84 16.23
CA ASN A 4 -2.08 -14.96 15.68
C ASN A 4 -2.90 -13.69 15.94
N ALA A 5 -2.52 -12.90 16.97
CA ALA A 5 -3.12 -11.61 17.26
C ALA A 5 -2.54 -10.48 16.38
N THR A 6 -1.21 -10.39 16.27
CA THR A 6 -0.50 -9.41 15.43
C THR A 6 0.98 -9.78 15.29
N THR A 7 1.66 -9.23 14.28
CA THR A 7 3.09 -9.46 14.03
C THR A 7 3.88 -8.14 14.01
N PRO A 8 5.14 -8.14 14.48
CA PRO A 8 6.01 -6.97 14.31
C PRO A 8 6.27 -6.71 12.83
N LEU A 9 6.41 -5.44 12.46
CA LEU A 9 6.78 -5.06 11.10
C LEU A 9 8.26 -5.33 10.84
N GLU A 10 8.58 -5.82 9.65
CA GLU A 10 9.96 -5.90 9.17
C GLU A 10 10.55 -4.49 8.95
N PRO A 11 11.86 -4.27 9.15
CA PRO A 11 12.51 -2.97 8.97
C PRO A 11 12.24 -2.32 7.62
N GLU A 12 12.22 -3.10 6.55
CA GLU A 12 11.96 -2.64 5.18
C GLU A 12 10.53 -2.10 5.02
N VAL A 13 9.57 -2.67 5.75
CA VAL A 13 8.18 -2.20 5.75
C VAL A 13 8.09 -0.86 6.47
N ILE A 14 8.78 -0.70 7.61
CA ILE A 14 8.85 0.58 8.34
C ILE A 14 9.45 1.67 7.44
N GLN A 15 10.51 1.35 6.71
CA GLN A 15 11.12 2.28 5.76
C GLN A 15 10.15 2.68 4.66
N ALA A 16 9.50 1.73 4.00
CA ALA A 16 8.56 1.99 2.91
C ALA A 16 7.37 2.86 3.36
N VAL A 17 6.82 2.59 4.55
CA VAL A 17 5.75 3.40 5.14
C VAL A 17 6.24 4.81 5.42
N THR A 18 7.41 4.96 6.04
CA THR A 18 7.98 6.28 6.38
C THR A 18 8.28 7.10 5.13
N GLU A 19 8.78 6.47 4.07
CA GLU A 19 9.01 7.11 2.78
C GLU A 19 7.69 7.56 2.15
N ALA A 20 6.66 6.70 2.12
CA ALA A 20 5.34 7.07 1.61
C ALA A 20 4.73 8.27 2.38
N MET A 21 4.90 8.33 3.70
CA MET A 21 4.44 9.45 4.51
C MET A 21 5.13 10.77 4.15
N LYS A 22 6.41 10.74 3.77
CA LYS A 22 7.18 11.94 3.38
C LYS A 22 6.91 12.35 1.94
N GLU A 23 6.80 11.36 1.05
CA GLU A 23 6.92 11.57 -0.39
C GLU A 23 5.59 11.46 -1.14
N ALA A 24 4.59 10.80 -0.56
CA ALA A 24 3.29 10.50 -1.16
C ALA A 24 2.12 10.94 -0.27
N TRP A 25 2.29 12.07 0.41
CA TRP A 25 1.28 12.68 1.29
C TRP A 25 0.07 13.29 0.56
N GLY A 26 0.14 13.44 -0.77
CA GLY A 26 -0.91 14.06 -1.57
C GLY A 26 -2.16 13.18 -1.71
N ASN A 27 -3.31 13.80 -1.97
CA ASN A 27 -4.55 13.05 -2.21
C ASN A 27 -4.49 12.36 -3.60
N PRO A 28 -4.55 11.01 -3.68
CA PRO A 28 -4.42 10.26 -4.93
C PRO A 28 -5.54 10.51 -5.94
N SER A 29 -6.67 11.09 -5.51
CA SER A 29 -7.76 11.53 -6.40
C SER A 29 -7.47 12.87 -7.07
N SER A 30 -6.45 13.59 -6.63
CA SER A 30 -6.08 14.89 -7.19
C SER A 30 -5.12 14.75 -8.37
N SER A 31 -5.25 15.68 -9.33
CA SER A 31 -4.43 15.67 -10.54
C SER A 31 -3.08 16.36 -10.39
N TYR A 32 -2.81 17.09 -9.30
CA TYR A 32 -1.51 17.75 -9.06
C TYR A 32 -0.37 16.75 -8.79
N VAL A 33 0.88 17.21 -8.86
CA VAL A 33 2.09 16.37 -8.82
C VAL A 33 2.10 15.39 -7.63
N SER A 34 1.87 15.86 -6.41
CA SER A 34 1.87 15.00 -5.23
C SER A 34 0.70 14.01 -5.18
N GLY A 35 -0.46 14.35 -5.75
CA GLY A 35 -1.58 13.42 -5.91
C GLY A 35 -1.27 12.31 -6.90
N ARG A 36 -0.66 12.64 -8.05
CA ARG A 36 -0.18 11.65 -9.02
C ARG A 36 0.85 10.71 -8.41
N LYS A 37 1.83 11.25 -7.67
CA LYS A 37 2.84 10.43 -6.96
C LYS A 37 2.19 9.44 -5.99
N ALA A 38 1.23 9.87 -5.18
CA ALA A 38 0.48 8.97 -4.30
C ALA A 38 -0.30 7.89 -5.07
N LYS A 39 -0.97 8.28 -6.16
CA LYS A 39 -1.70 7.34 -7.03
C LYS A 39 -0.78 6.29 -7.66
N ASP A 40 0.40 6.70 -8.11
CA ASP A 40 1.37 5.81 -8.74
C ASP A 40 1.89 4.75 -7.74
N ILE A 41 2.20 5.16 -6.51
CA ILE A 41 2.62 4.22 -5.44
C ILE A 41 1.50 3.21 -5.13
N ILE A 42 0.25 3.67 -4.98
CA ILE A 42 -0.89 2.78 -4.75
C ILE A 42 -1.07 1.78 -5.90
N ASN A 43 -0.91 2.23 -7.16
CA ASN A 43 -1.03 1.36 -8.33
C ASN A 43 0.11 0.34 -8.41
N ALA A 44 1.34 0.73 -8.07
CA ALA A 44 2.48 -0.18 -8.00
C ALA A 44 2.28 -1.26 -6.93
N ALA A 45 1.81 -0.88 -5.74
CA ALA A 45 1.45 -1.82 -4.67
C ALA A 45 0.36 -2.80 -5.12
N ARG A 46 -0.68 -2.30 -5.79
CA ARG A 46 -1.77 -3.12 -6.32
C ARG A 46 -1.28 -4.15 -7.35
N ALA A 47 -0.41 -3.73 -8.26
CA ALA A 47 0.18 -4.62 -9.27
C ALA A 47 1.08 -5.69 -8.64
N SER A 48 1.85 -5.32 -7.61
CA SER A 48 2.69 -6.26 -6.85
C SER A 48 1.86 -7.34 -6.15
N LEU A 49 0.79 -6.95 -5.45
CA LEU A 49 -0.13 -7.89 -4.79
C LEU A 49 -0.81 -8.82 -5.79
N ALA A 50 -1.34 -8.28 -6.88
CA ALA A 50 -1.96 -9.09 -7.93
C ALA A 50 -0.99 -10.14 -8.48
N LYS A 51 0.27 -9.77 -8.74
CA LYS A 51 1.31 -10.70 -9.20
C LYS A 51 1.59 -11.79 -8.14
N MET A 52 1.69 -11.40 -6.86
CA MET A 52 1.97 -12.32 -5.76
C MET A 52 0.91 -13.42 -5.63
N ILE A 53 -0.37 -13.08 -5.82
CA ILE A 53 -1.50 -14.01 -5.67
C ILE A 53 -1.96 -14.63 -7.00
N GLY A 54 -1.32 -14.30 -8.13
CA GLY A 54 -1.72 -14.78 -9.47
C GLY A 54 -3.02 -14.16 -10.00
N GLY A 55 -3.42 -12.99 -9.51
CA GLY A 55 -4.62 -12.26 -9.91
C GLY A 55 -4.37 -11.10 -10.87
N LYS A 56 -5.41 -10.32 -11.16
CA LYS A 56 -5.30 -9.06 -11.93
C LYS A 56 -5.33 -7.86 -10.99
N PRO A 57 -4.60 -6.77 -11.29
CA PRO A 57 -4.61 -5.57 -10.45
C PRO A 57 -6.02 -5.04 -10.18
N GLN A 58 -6.91 -5.06 -11.17
CA GLN A 58 -8.29 -4.59 -11.04
C GLN A 58 -9.15 -5.37 -10.03
N ASP A 59 -8.74 -6.59 -9.66
CA ASP A 59 -9.47 -7.44 -8.70
C ASP A 59 -9.01 -7.17 -7.26
N ILE A 60 -8.00 -6.31 -7.05
CA ILE A 60 -7.45 -5.97 -5.74
C ILE A 60 -8.11 -4.69 -5.19
N ILE A 61 -8.84 -4.85 -4.08
CA ILE A 61 -9.42 -3.75 -3.30
C ILE A 61 -8.64 -3.64 -2.00
N PHE A 62 -8.21 -2.42 -1.66
CA PHE A 62 -7.61 -2.13 -0.37
C PHE A 62 -8.70 -1.74 0.63
N THR A 63 -8.74 -2.44 1.77
CA THR A 63 -9.55 -2.11 2.94
C THR A 63 -8.63 -1.80 4.13
N SER A 64 -9.19 -1.44 5.28
CA SER A 64 -8.43 -1.16 6.49
C SER A 64 -7.93 -2.41 7.23
N GLY A 65 -8.47 -3.59 6.92
CA GLY A 65 -8.08 -4.86 7.56
C GLY A 65 -9.04 -6.00 7.23
N GLY A 66 -8.78 -7.20 7.76
CA GLY A 66 -9.52 -8.42 7.40
C GLY A 66 -10.97 -8.51 7.88
N THR A 67 -11.45 -7.58 8.72
CA THR A 67 -12.85 -7.55 9.21
C THR A 67 -13.76 -6.69 8.34
N GLU A 68 -13.21 -5.71 7.64
CA GLU A 68 -13.94 -4.87 6.68
C GLU A 68 -14.05 -5.60 5.33
#